data_AF-A0A9Y2EUN7-F1
#
_entry.id   AF-A0A9Y2EUN7-F1
#
_cell.length_a   1.000
_cell.length_b   1.000
_cell.length_c   1.000
_cell.angle_alpha   90.00
_cell.angle_beta   90.00
_cell.angle_gamma   90.00
#
_symmetry.space_group_name_H-M   'P 1'
#
loop_
_entity.id
_entity.type
_entity.pdbx_description
1 polymer ?
#
loop_
_entity_poly.entity_id
_entity_poly.type
_entity_poly.pdbx_seq_one_letter_code
_entity_poly.pdbx_strand_id
1 'polypeptide(L)'
;MVSTQLRWKRFFATTAPGKLGVYTYRAHWLAMIGVGVFGVTHLIEVLPIFAQQQSHLHGWYSIFLAALGVLTGLTLYYGLHHSVRPWVFRAYTAVVAASILTLPLAYTGGMLPQNPWISGFIILASGAAAVLWSPAAAVLYTVGIEALYALVSVLVVSVSPNAESWVAGGLSRLVFALTLIMIITVGKRGTERMDRNYAEALSETLAMTRSRSETEDQERIDRLIHDNVMAALLDASRNHGVLPRRTRELAARAQDVLAEESSRASGAHTVMVHDLMDELMEALSPWRDRVRFTNLRAPMRPVGEPRVFVPAYVAHGLTQAVTEAVSNSARHSGSAITTVAMEGEICEASPINPEGFYLRFTISDNGRGFNYHDVPNRRLGVRVSIMENVDSIGGVVHLDSAPGRGTRVDLVWPKDVVA
;
A
#
# COMPACT_ATOMS: atom_id res chain seq x y z
N MET A 1 10.07 31.81 17.04
CA MET A 1 10.59 30.59 17.70
C MET A 1 10.09 29.36 16.95
N VAL A 2 10.87 28.83 16.01
CA VAL A 2 10.57 27.51 15.40
C VAL A 2 10.62 26.50 16.53
N SER A 3 9.50 25.85 16.82
CA SER A 3 9.33 25.06 18.04
C SER A 3 10.48 24.07 18.22
N THR A 4 11.06 24.03 19.40
CA THR A 4 12.09 23.05 19.80
C THR A 4 11.65 21.63 19.48
N GLN A 5 10.35 21.33 19.58
CA GLN A 5 9.77 20.04 19.18
C GLN A 5 10.00 19.68 17.70
N LEU A 6 9.97 20.63 16.77
CA LEU A 6 10.26 20.39 15.34
C LEU A 6 11.73 20.03 15.10
N ARG A 7 12.67 20.60 15.89
CA ARG A 7 14.10 20.25 15.82
C ARG A 7 14.38 18.84 16.36
N TRP A 8 13.73 18.45 17.46
CA TRP A 8 13.87 17.10 18.03
C TRP A 8 13.29 16.00 17.13
N LYS A 9 12.16 16.26 16.44
CA LYS A 9 11.61 15.32 15.43
C LYS A 9 12.54 15.08 14.24
N ARG A 10 13.28 16.11 13.81
CA ARG A 10 14.32 15.97 12.78
C ARG A 10 15.53 15.18 13.27
N PHE A 11 15.79 15.20 14.58
CA PHE A 11 16.93 14.51 15.19
C PHE A 11 16.69 13.00 15.31
N PHE A 12 15.49 12.61 15.75
CA PHE A 12 15.02 11.24 15.87
C PHE A 12 13.95 10.97 14.81
N ALA A 13 14.39 10.72 13.56
CA ALA A 13 13.52 10.44 12.42
C ALA A 13 12.88 9.06 12.54
N THR A 14 11.90 8.91 13.43
CA THR A 14 11.16 7.66 13.62
C THR A 14 9.78 7.81 13.04
N THR A 15 9.71 7.82 11.71
CA THR A 15 8.44 7.73 10.97
C THR A 15 7.84 6.34 11.21
N ALA A 16 6.57 6.26 11.59
CA ALA A 16 5.91 4.98 11.78
C ALA A 16 5.95 4.17 10.46
N PRO A 17 6.19 2.84 10.49
CA PRO A 17 6.37 2.04 9.27
C PRO A 17 5.25 2.17 8.24
N GLY A 18 4.00 2.33 8.69
CA GLY A 18 2.83 2.50 7.81
C GLY A 18 2.71 3.87 7.11
N LYS A 19 3.61 4.82 7.41
CA LYS A 19 3.67 6.13 6.74
C LYS A 19 4.88 6.26 5.80
N LEU A 20 5.66 5.20 5.64
CA LEU A 20 6.82 5.18 4.75
C LEU A 20 6.38 4.97 3.30
N GLY A 21 7.06 5.64 2.37
CA GLY A 21 6.96 5.30 0.95
C GLY A 21 7.47 3.90 0.66
N VAL A 22 7.09 3.34 -0.49
CA VAL A 22 7.38 1.93 -0.83
C VAL A 22 8.88 1.65 -0.86
N TYR A 23 9.69 2.57 -1.42
CA TYR A 23 11.14 2.40 -1.49
C TYR A 23 11.79 2.60 -0.14
N THR A 24 11.32 3.58 0.65
CA THR A 24 11.82 3.81 2.01
C THR A 24 11.51 2.63 2.92
N TYR A 25 10.32 2.01 2.81
CA TYR A 25 9.97 0.80 3.56
C TYR A 25 10.91 -0.36 3.21
N ARG A 26 11.11 -0.61 1.91
CA ARG A 26 12.05 -1.64 1.42
C ARG A 26 13.48 -1.40 1.91
N ALA A 27 13.93 -0.16 1.98
CA ALA A 27 15.25 0.17 2.50
C ALA A 27 15.40 -0.19 3.99
N HIS A 28 14.39 0.09 4.82
CA HIS A 28 14.40 -0.28 6.23
C HIS A 28 14.33 -1.80 6.42
N TRP A 29 13.56 -2.48 5.58
CA TRP A 29 13.50 -3.94 5.54
C TRP A 29 14.85 -4.57 5.17
N LEU A 30 15.50 -4.11 4.11
CA LEU A 30 16.84 -4.56 3.72
C LEU A 30 17.89 -4.24 4.81
N ALA A 31 17.75 -3.11 5.50
CA ALA A 31 18.61 -2.77 6.63
C ALA A 31 18.46 -3.76 7.80
N MET A 32 17.25 -4.29 8.05
CA MET A 32 17.06 -5.34 9.06
C MET A 32 17.80 -6.63 8.70
N ILE A 33 17.69 -7.07 7.44
CA ILE A 33 18.41 -8.25 6.97
C ILE A 33 19.92 -8.01 7.05
N GLY A 34 20.40 -6.86 6.56
CA GLY A 34 21.83 -6.52 6.57
C GLY A 34 22.42 -6.46 7.98
N VAL A 35 21.76 -5.76 8.90
CA VAL A 35 22.19 -5.70 10.32
C VAL A 35 22.11 -7.07 10.98
N GLY A 36 21.08 -7.87 10.67
CA GLY A 36 20.94 -9.23 11.18
C GLY A 36 22.07 -10.16 10.72
N VAL A 37 22.37 -10.18 9.42
CA VAL A 37 23.49 -10.97 8.85
C VAL A 37 24.82 -10.52 9.45
N PHE A 38 25.07 -9.21 9.51
CA PHE A 38 26.29 -8.66 10.08
C PHE A 38 26.42 -8.96 11.58
N GLY A 39 25.29 -8.97 12.31
CA GLY A 39 25.20 -9.36 13.71
C GLY A 39 25.55 -10.83 13.95
N VAL A 40 25.13 -11.74 13.05
CA VAL A 40 25.51 -13.15 13.12
C VAL A 40 27.02 -13.32 12.91
N THR A 41 27.58 -12.65 11.91
CA THR A 41 29.03 -12.69 11.67
C THR A 41 29.82 -12.24 12.90
N HIS A 42 29.43 -11.13 13.52
CA HIS A 42 30.09 -10.62 14.73
C HIS A 42 29.88 -11.53 15.95
N LEU A 43 28.71 -12.16 16.09
CA LEU A 43 28.51 -13.15 17.16
C LEU A 43 29.49 -14.31 17.01
N ILE A 44 29.67 -14.83 15.80
CA ILE A 44 30.63 -15.93 15.52
C ILE A 44 32.07 -15.47 15.83
N GLU A 45 32.44 -14.27 15.38
CA GLU A 45 33.77 -13.70 15.61
C GLU A 45 34.07 -13.48 17.11
N VAL A 46 33.06 -13.07 17.89
CA VAL A 46 33.22 -12.76 19.31
C VAL A 46 33.34 -13.99 20.20
N LEU A 47 32.78 -15.15 19.83
CA LEU A 47 32.83 -16.36 20.67
C LEU A 47 34.22 -16.75 21.19
N PRO A 48 35.28 -16.85 20.35
CA PRO A 48 36.63 -17.17 20.84
C PRO A 48 37.19 -16.07 21.76
N ILE A 49 36.88 -14.80 21.47
CA ILE A 49 37.30 -13.65 22.29
C ILE A 49 36.65 -13.74 23.67
N PHE A 50 35.35 -13.98 23.70
CA PHE A 50 34.58 -14.14 24.93
C PHE A 50 35.10 -15.29 25.78
N ALA A 51 35.38 -16.45 25.16
CA ALA A 51 35.92 -17.62 25.87
C ALA A 51 37.27 -17.34 26.54
N GLN A 52 38.15 -16.55 25.91
CA GLN A 52 39.44 -16.15 26.49
C GLN A 52 39.30 -15.13 27.63
N GLN A 53 38.23 -14.32 27.63
CA GLN A 53 38.04 -13.22 28.57
C GLN A 53 37.17 -13.60 29.77
N GLN A 54 36.46 -14.74 29.73
CA GLN A 54 35.47 -15.11 30.73
C GLN A 54 36.04 -15.28 32.15
N SER A 55 37.33 -15.63 32.31
CA SER A 55 37.99 -15.71 33.61
C SER A 55 38.28 -14.35 34.26
N HIS A 56 38.22 -13.26 33.48
CA HIS A 56 38.51 -11.89 33.89
C HIS A 56 37.25 -11.02 34.00
N LEU A 57 36.08 -11.63 33.83
CA LEU A 57 34.78 -10.98 33.87
C LEU A 57 33.84 -11.78 34.76
N HIS A 58 33.00 -11.09 35.54
CA HIS A 58 31.95 -11.73 36.30
C HIS A 58 30.95 -12.42 35.37
N GLY A 59 30.51 -13.63 35.74
CA GLY A 59 29.64 -14.46 34.90
C GLY A 59 28.32 -13.81 34.47
N TRP A 60 27.77 -12.88 35.26
CA TRP A 60 26.54 -12.15 34.91
C TRP A 60 26.70 -11.29 33.65
N TYR A 61 27.92 -10.89 33.29
CA TYR A 61 28.18 -10.04 32.12
C TYR A 61 27.86 -10.76 30.79
N SER A 62 27.82 -12.10 30.79
CA SER A 62 27.37 -12.93 29.67
C SER A 62 25.92 -12.65 29.22
N ILE A 63 25.09 -12.05 30.10
CA ILE A 63 23.71 -11.67 29.78
C ILE A 63 23.67 -10.70 28.59
N PHE A 64 24.64 -9.79 28.46
CA PHE A 64 24.68 -8.86 27.34
C PHE A 64 24.99 -9.55 26.01
N LEU A 65 25.88 -10.54 26.00
CA LEU A 65 26.16 -11.33 24.81
C LEU A 65 24.92 -12.13 24.38
N ALA A 66 24.22 -12.74 25.34
CA ALA A 66 22.95 -13.43 25.08
C ALA A 66 21.87 -12.46 24.56
N ALA A 67 21.74 -11.28 25.15
CA ALA A 67 20.80 -10.25 24.71
C ALA A 67 21.09 -9.78 23.27
N LEU A 68 22.36 -9.55 22.92
CA LEU A 68 22.77 -9.23 21.56
C LEU A 68 22.47 -10.39 20.60
N GLY A 69 22.68 -11.64 21.03
CA GLY A 69 22.26 -12.85 20.32
C GLY A 69 20.76 -12.86 19.98
N VAL A 70 19.92 -12.61 20.99
CA VAL A 70 18.45 -12.53 20.82
C VAL A 70 18.08 -11.38 19.89
N LEU A 71 18.68 -10.21 20.05
CA LEU A 71 18.41 -9.06 19.19
C LEU A 71 18.81 -9.34 17.73
N THR A 72 19.93 -10.04 17.49
CA THR A 72 20.33 -10.51 16.15
C THR A 72 19.32 -11.48 15.57
N GLY A 73 18.84 -12.43 16.38
CA GLY A 73 17.79 -13.37 15.95
C GLY A 73 16.49 -12.64 15.58
N LEU A 74 16.09 -11.65 16.38
CA LEU A 74 14.89 -10.85 16.14
C LEU A 74 15.02 -9.96 14.90
N THR A 75 16.18 -9.33 14.64
CA THR A 75 16.38 -8.54 13.42
C THR A 75 16.28 -9.41 12.17
N LEU A 76 16.87 -10.61 12.18
CA LEU A 76 16.75 -11.57 11.09
C LEU A 76 15.31 -12.07 10.94
N TYR A 77 14.65 -12.46 12.02
CA TYR A 77 13.27 -12.95 11.99
C TYR A 77 12.33 -11.92 11.35
N TYR A 78 12.35 -10.69 11.85
CA TYR A 78 11.51 -9.61 11.31
C TYR A 78 11.91 -9.23 9.87
N GLY A 79 13.22 -9.23 9.58
CA GLY A 79 13.72 -9.05 8.22
C GLY A 79 13.19 -10.11 7.26
N LEU A 80 13.30 -11.40 7.58
CA LEU A 80 12.81 -12.48 6.72
C LEU A 80 11.28 -12.50 6.58
N HIS A 81 10.54 -11.99 7.57
CA HIS A 81 9.08 -11.89 7.54
C HIS A 81 8.56 -10.55 6.98
N HIS A 82 9.40 -9.80 6.26
CA HIS A 82 9.03 -8.52 5.64
C HIS A 82 8.43 -7.48 6.62
N SER A 83 8.74 -7.56 7.91
CA SER A 83 8.18 -6.72 8.96
C SER A 83 9.21 -5.73 9.49
N VAL A 84 8.99 -4.43 9.31
CA VAL A 84 9.89 -3.41 9.87
C VAL A 84 9.51 -3.08 11.32
N ARG A 85 10.37 -3.47 12.26
CA ARG A 85 10.24 -3.23 13.71
C ARG A 85 11.37 -2.34 14.29
N PRO A 86 11.24 -1.00 14.28
CA PRO A 86 12.31 -0.08 14.68
C PRO A 86 12.82 -0.23 16.12
N TRP A 87 12.03 -0.83 17.02
CA TRP A 87 12.40 -1.00 18.41
C TRP A 87 13.64 -1.89 18.59
N VAL A 88 13.86 -2.87 17.70
CA VAL A 88 14.99 -3.80 17.81
C VAL A 88 16.33 -3.07 17.65
N PHE A 89 16.40 -2.11 16.72
CA PHE A 89 17.58 -1.26 16.55
C PHE A 89 17.82 -0.34 17.76
N ARG A 90 16.76 0.13 18.43
CA ARG A 90 16.89 0.93 19.66
C ARG A 90 17.39 0.08 20.82
N ALA A 91 16.91 -1.16 20.91
CA ALA A 91 17.39 -2.11 21.89
C ALA A 91 18.88 -2.43 21.67
N TYR A 92 19.33 -2.58 20.42
CA TYR A 92 20.75 -2.76 20.11
C TYR A 92 21.62 -1.63 20.63
N THR A 93 21.26 -0.37 20.35
CA THR A 93 22.04 0.78 20.81
C THR A 93 22.06 0.87 22.34
N ALA A 94 20.92 0.61 22.99
CA ALA A 94 20.82 0.61 24.44
C ALA A 94 21.63 -0.52 25.10
N VAL A 95 21.58 -1.74 24.58
CA VAL A 95 22.29 -2.90 25.13
C VAL A 95 23.81 -2.71 25.03
N VAL A 96 24.30 -2.22 23.89
CA VAL A 96 25.74 -1.93 23.73
C VAL A 96 26.18 -0.81 24.68
N ALA A 97 25.41 0.27 24.80
CA ALA A 97 25.72 1.33 25.77
C ALA A 97 25.73 0.82 27.23
N ALA A 98 24.73 0.01 27.61
CA ALA A 98 24.65 -0.57 28.95
C ALA A 98 25.82 -1.52 29.25
N SER A 99 26.22 -2.36 28.29
CA SER A 99 27.36 -3.25 28.47
C SER A 99 28.68 -2.47 28.67
N ILE A 100 28.93 -1.40 27.92
CA ILE A 100 30.12 -0.55 28.11
C ILE A 100 30.09 0.15 29.47
N LEU A 101 28.94 0.71 29.88
CA LEU A 101 28.78 1.40 31.16
C LEU A 101 28.99 0.47 32.37
N THR A 102 28.61 -0.80 32.23
CA THR A 102 28.68 -1.78 33.31
C THR A 102 29.95 -2.63 33.27
N LEU A 103 30.79 -2.48 32.24
CA LEU A 103 32.10 -3.13 32.14
C LEU A 103 33.00 -2.91 33.37
N PRO A 104 33.08 -1.70 33.98
CA PRO A 104 33.82 -1.50 35.23
C PRO A 104 33.39 -2.40 36.39
N LEU A 105 32.08 -2.69 36.48
CA LEU A 105 31.51 -3.54 37.53
C LEU A 105 31.67 -5.03 37.20
N ALA A 106 31.79 -5.37 35.91
CA ALA A 106 31.97 -6.73 35.45
C ALA A 106 33.43 -7.18 35.53
N TYR A 107 34.38 -6.25 35.45
CA TYR A 107 35.80 -6.56 35.39
C TYR A 107 36.34 -7.05 36.73
N THR A 108 36.89 -8.27 36.76
CA THR A 108 37.43 -8.89 37.99
C THR A 108 38.93 -8.67 38.18
N GLY A 109 39.59 -7.96 37.25
CA GLY A 109 41.03 -7.75 37.25
C GLY A 109 41.83 -8.78 36.43
N GLY A 110 43.15 -8.59 36.40
CA GLY A 110 44.07 -9.35 35.54
C GLY A 110 44.50 -8.55 34.29
N MET A 111 45.17 -9.20 33.34
CA MET A 111 45.48 -8.60 32.05
C MET A 111 44.65 -9.29 30.98
N LEU A 112 43.83 -8.53 30.26
CA LEU A 112 43.09 -9.06 29.12
C LEU A 112 44.04 -9.32 27.94
N PRO A 113 43.92 -10.45 27.24
CA PRO A 113 44.79 -10.79 26.10
C PRO A 113 44.60 -9.85 24.90
N GLN A 114 43.43 -9.21 24.81
CA GLN A 114 43.04 -8.30 23.73
C GLN A 114 41.86 -7.41 24.17
N ASN A 115 41.43 -6.50 23.29
CA ASN A 115 40.29 -5.61 23.50
C ASN A 115 39.03 -6.38 23.96
N PRO A 116 38.27 -5.86 24.95
CA PRO A 116 37.00 -6.43 25.38
C PRO A 116 36.08 -6.79 24.23
N TRP A 117 35.46 -7.97 24.30
CA TRP A 117 34.59 -8.51 23.26
C TRP A 117 33.48 -7.56 22.79
N ILE A 118 33.06 -6.63 23.65
CA ILE A 118 32.02 -5.65 23.33
C ILE A 118 32.43 -4.69 22.20
N SER A 119 33.73 -4.50 21.95
CA SER A 119 34.21 -3.58 20.91
C SER A 119 33.69 -3.92 19.51
N GLY A 120 33.50 -5.21 19.20
CA GLY A 120 32.95 -5.65 17.92
C GLY A 120 31.52 -5.17 17.68
N PHE A 121 30.73 -4.99 18.74
CA PHE A 121 29.33 -4.58 18.62
C PHE A 121 29.13 -3.07 18.50
N ILE A 122 30.18 -2.25 18.66
CA ILE A 122 30.07 -0.79 18.56
C ILE A 122 29.72 -0.36 17.12
N ILE A 123 30.30 -1.03 16.12
CA ILE A 123 29.98 -0.78 14.70
C ILE A 123 28.52 -1.15 14.41
N LEU A 124 28.04 -2.28 14.93
CA LEU A 124 26.64 -2.71 14.82
C LEU A 124 25.67 -1.70 15.44
N ALA A 125 25.97 -1.21 16.64
CA ALA A 125 25.18 -0.18 17.28
C ALA A 125 25.18 1.14 16.49
N SER A 126 26.33 1.52 15.91
CA SER A 126 26.45 2.69 15.05
C SER A 126 25.62 2.56 13.77
N GLY A 127 25.61 1.37 13.15
CA GLY A 127 24.73 1.05 12.02
C GLY A 127 23.24 1.13 12.40
N ALA A 128 22.85 0.55 13.54
CA ALA A 128 21.49 0.62 14.05
C ALA A 128 21.04 2.07 14.31
N ALA A 129 21.92 2.89 14.89
CA ALA A 129 21.71 4.32 15.07
C ALA A 129 21.52 5.04 13.72
N ALA A 130 22.34 4.73 12.72
CA ALA A 130 22.23 5.29 11.37
C ALA A 130 20.91 4.93 10.69
N VAL A 131 20.37 3.73 10.93
CA VAL A 131 19.07 3.28 10.41
C VAL A 131 17.91 3.99 11.10
N LEU A 132 18.02 4.34 12.39
CA LEU A 132 16.91 4.93 13.15
C LEU A 132 16.88 6.44 13.18
N TRP A 133 18.05 7.07 13.22
CA TRP A 133 18.18 8.48 13.56
C TRP A 133 18.65 9.30 12.37
N SER A 134 18.65 10.61 12.55
CA SER A 134 19.26 11.51 11.59
C SER A 134 20.77 11.27 11.48
N PRO A 135 21.41 11.63 10.37
CA PRO A 135 22.86 11.45 10.20
C PRO A 135 23.66 12.13 11.32
N ALA A 136 23.26 13.34 11.72
CA ALA A 136 23.92 14.07 12.81
C ALA A 136 23.78 13.35 14.15
N ALA A 137 22.59 12.82 14.46
CA ALA A 137 22.36 12.08 15.70
C ALA A 137 23.13 10.75 15.72
N ALA A 138 23.21 10.05 14.59
CA ALA A 138 23.99 8.82 14.46
C ALA A 138 25.49 9.07 14.65
N VAL A 139 26.04 10.12 14.03
CA VAL A 139 27.44 10.53 14.24
C VAL A 139 27.70 10.89 15.70
N LEU A 140 26.84 11.69 16.33
CA LEU A 140 27.00 12.06 17.74
C LEU A 140 26.93 10.84 18.66
N TYR A 141 26.03 9.91 18.39
CA TYR A 141 25.98 8.64 19.12
C TYR A 141 27.27 7.84 18.95
N THR A 142 27.75 7.66 17.72
CA THR A 142 28.98 6.90 17.43
C THR A 142 30.21 7.51 18.08
N VAL A 143 30.36 8.84 17.99
CA VAL A 143 31.47 9.54 18.65
C VAL A 143 31.34 9.43 20.18
N GLY A 144 30.13 9.57 20.71
CA GLY A 144 29.87 9.45 22.15
C GLY A 144 30.13 8.06 22.71
N ILE A 145 29.68 7.00 22.01
CA ILE A 145 29.86 5.62 22.44
C ILE A 145 31.32 5.17 22.34
N GLU A 146 32.06 5.61 21.31
CA GLU A 146 33.50 5.37 21.19
C GLU A 146 34.29 6.12 22.26
N ALA A 147 33.95 7.38 22.52
CA ALA A 147 34.59 8.16 23.59
C ALA A 147 34.33 7.53 24.98
N LEU A 148 33.10 7.07 25.22
CA LEU A 148 32.74 6.37 26.45
C LEU A 148 33.51 5.05 26.59
N TYR A 149 33.58 4.25 25.51
CA TYR A 149 34.33 3.01 25.50
C TYR A 149 35.82 3.23 25.74
N ALA A 150 36.42 4.22 25.09
CA ALA A 150 37.82 4.58 25.28
C ALA A 150 38.09 5.02 26.73
N LEU A 151 37.22 5.86 27.30
CA LEU A 151 37.34 6.32 28.69
C LEU A 151 37.27 5.14 29.68
N VAL A 152 36.24 4.29 29.57
CA VAL A 152 36.06 3.11 30.43
C VAL A 152 37.27 2.18 30.31
N SER A 153 37.72 1.94 29.09
CA SER A 153 38.83 1.03 28.81
C SER A 153 40.14 1.54 29.40
N VAL A 154 40.46 2.83 29.24
CA VAL A 154 41.68 3.43 29.80
C VAL A 154 41.67 3.43 31.33
N LEU A 155 40.51 3.65 31.96
CA LEU A 155 40.41 3.77 33.41
C LEU A 155 40.40 2.42 34.15
N VAL A 156 39.93 1.36 33.50
CA VAL A 156 39.63 0.09 34.19
C VAL A 156 40.45 -1.06 33.63
N VAL A 157 40.59 -1.14 32.30
CA VAL A 157 41.04 -2.35 31.63
C VAL A 157 42.56 -2.34 31.46
N SER A 158 43.21 -3.34 32.04
CA SER A 158 44.62 -3.63 31.76
C SER A 158 44.71 -4.63 30.62
N VAL A 159 45.40 -4.27 29.54
CA VAL A 159 45.57 -5.14 28.37
C VAL A 159 47.02 -5.58 28.25
N SER A 160 47.24 -6.80 27.76
CA SER A 160 48.56 -7.34 27.40
C SER A 160 49.34 -6.37 26.49
N PRO A 161 50.68 -6.24 26.67
CA PRO A 161 51.53 -5.43 25.80
C PRO A 161 51.49 -5.83 24.31
N ASN A 162 51.11 -7.06 24.01
CA ASN A 162 51.02 -7.60 22.65
C ASN A 162 49.65 -7.35 21.99
N ALA A 163 48.71 -6.73 22.69
CA ALA A 163 47.39 -6.45 22.14
C ALA A 163 47.39 -5.29 21.15
N GLU A 164 46.31 -5.21 20.37
CA GLU A 164 46.05 -4.10 19.47
C GLU A 164 46.09 -2.76 20.23
N SER A 165 46.77 -1.76 19.67
CA SER A 165 46.79 -0.41 20.23
C SER A 165 45.37 0.16 20.33
N TRP A 166 45.01 0.63 21.54
CA TRP A 166 43.72 1.29 21.80
C TRP A 166 43.42 2.42 20.82
N VAL A 167 44.46 3.20 20.49
CA VAL A 167 44.35 4.34 19.57
C VAL A 167 44.10 3.85 18.14
N ALA A 168 44.88 2.86 17.68
CA ALA A 168 44.74 2.32 16.33
C ALA A 168 43.39 1.63 16.12
N GLY A 169 42.99 0.76 17.05
CA GLY A 169 41.70 0.06 17.00
C GLY A 169 40.51 1.01 17.13
N GLY A 170 40.61 2.04 17.98
CA GLY A 170 39.58 3.08 18.10
C GLY A 170 39.42 3.91 16.84
N LEU A 171 40.53 4.35 16.24
CA LEU A 171 40.51 5.08 14.97
C LEU A 171 39.92 4.24 13.83
N SER A 172 40.33 2.97 13.73
CA SER A 172 39.80 2.03 12.74
C SER A 172 38.28 1.89 12.86
N ARG A 173 37.77 1.57 14.07
CA ARG A 173 36.32 1.45 14.31
C ARG A 173 35.57 2.74 14.01
N LEU A 174 36.12 3.88 14.40
CA LEU A 174 35.51 5.18 14.13
C LEU A 174 35.39 5.44 12.62
N VAL A 175 36.46 5.19 11.85
CA VAL A 175 36.43 5.32 10.38
C VAL A 175 35.38 4.39 9.78
N PHE A 176 35.38 3.10 10.14
CA PHE A 176 34.39 2.14 9.63
C PHE A 176 32.95 2.54 9.99
N ALA A 177 32.71 2.97 11.23
CA ALA A 177 31.38 3.39 11.67
C ALA A 177 30.91 4.65 10.92
N LEU A 178 31.78 5.64 10.70
CA LEU A 178 31.46 6.83 9.92
C LEU A 178 31.21 6.51 8.44
N THR A 179 31.99 5.63 7.84
CA THR A 179 31.76 5.14 6.47
C THR A 179 30.41 4.42 6.38
N LEU A 180 30.08 3.56 7.35
CA LEU A 180 28.79 2.87 7.42
C LEU A 180 27.63 3.86 7.55
N ILE A 181 27.74 4.87 8.42
CA ILE A 181 26.74 5.93 8.56
C ILE A 181 26.58 6.69 7.25
N MET A 182 27.68 7.01 6.55
CA MET A 182 27.65 7.68 5.26
C MET A 182 26.90 6.86 4.22
N ILE A 183 27.22 5.57 4.06
CA ILE A 183 26.57 4.66 3.10
C ILE A 183 25.07 4.57 3.38
N ILE A 184 24.68 4.33 4.64
CA ILE A 184 23.27 4.24 5.05
C ILE A 184 22.55 5.57 4.79
N THR A 185 23.19 6.70 5.10
CA THR A 185 22.61 8.04 4.90
C THR A 185 22.39 8.34 3.41
N VAL A 186 23.37 8.03 2.56
CA VAL A 186 23.26 8.21 1.10
C VAL A 186 22.16 7.30 0.55
N GLY A 187 22.12 6.03 0.98
CA GLY A 187 21.07 5.09 0.61
C GLY A 187 19.67 5.58 0.96
N LYS A 188 19.48 6.05 2.21
CA LYS A 188 18.21 6.65 2.67
C LYS A 188 17.78 7.82 1.80
N ARG A 189 18.68 8.79 1.57
CA ARG A 189 18.39 9.96 0.72
C ARG A 189 18.04 9.55 -0.71
N GLY A 190 18.71 8.53 -1.24
CA GLY A 190 18.40 7.95 -2.54
C GLY A 190 16.98 7.40 -2.60
N THR A 191 16.59 6.61 -1.59
CA THR A 191 15.25 5.99 -1.51
C THR A 191 14.14 7.03 -1.34
N GLU A 192 14.35 8.06 -0.53
CA GLU A 192 13.42 9.18 -0.36
C GLU A 192 13.26 10.00 -1.65
N ARG A 193 14.34 10.15 -2.42
CA ARG A 193 14.29 10.80 -3.73
C ARG A 193 13.51 9.94 -4.74
N MET A 194 13.72 8.62 -4.73
CA MET A 194 12.95 7.70 -5.56
C MET A 194 11.46 7.73 -5.21
N ASP A 195 11.09 7.72 -3.93
CA ASP A 195 9.68 7.81 -3.52
C ASP A 195 9.02 9.12 -3.98
N ARG A 196 9.74 10.25 -3.93
CA ARG A 196 9.23 11.54 -4.45
C ARG A 196 9.05 11.53 -5.96
N ASN A 197 10.09 11.15 -6.70
CA ASN A 197 10.02 11.05 -8.16
C ASN A 197 8.92 10.08 -8.61
N TYR A 198 8.71 9.01 -7.85
CA TYR A 198 7.65 8.04 -8.07
C TYR A 198 6.28 8.68 -7.81
N ALA A 199 6.07 9.39 -6.69
CA ALA A 199 4.82 10.08 -6.42
C ALA A 199 4.48 11.11 -7.53
N GLU A 200 5.47 11.88 -7.97
CA GLU A 200 5.33 12.85 -9.07
C GLU A 200 4.93 12.17 -10.38
N ALA A 201 5.68 11.16 -10.83
CA ALA A 201 5.38 10.44 -12.06
C ALA A 201 3.99 9.75 -12.04
N LEU A 202 3.54 9.29 -10.87
CA LEU A 202 2.18 8.75 -10.73
C LEU A 202 1.13 9.84 -10.93
N SER A 203 1.33 11.00 -10.31
CA SER A 203 0.40 12.12 -10.42
C SER A 203 0.29 12.63 -11.85
N GLU A 204 1.40 12.71 -12.58
CA GLU A 204 1.40 13.07 -14.00
C GLU A 204 0.66 12.03 -14.86
N THR A 205 0.91 10.74 -14.61
CA THR A 205 0.21 9.67 -15.35
C THR A 205 -1.29 9.74 -15.14
N LEU A 206 -1.75 9.91 -13.90
CA LEU A 206 -3.17 10.05 -13.58
C LEU A 206 -3.78 11.32 -14.20
N ALA A 207 -3.06 12.44 -14.20
CA ALA A 207 -3.50 13.67 -14.84
C ALA A 207 -3.64 13.51 -16.37
N MET A 208 -2.69 12.84 -17.02
CA MET A 208 -2.78 12.54 -18.45
C MET A 208 -3.97 11.63 -18.78
N THR A 209 -4.21 10.58 -17.99
CA THR A 209 -5.38 9.70 -18.20
C THR A 209 -6.68 10.47 -18.05
N ARG A 210 -6.79 11.35 -17.04
CA ARG A 210 -7.96 12.19 -16.83
C ARG A 210 -8.21 13.16 -17.99
N SER A 211 -7.17 13.89 -18.41
CA SER A 211 -7.27 14.83 -19.54
C SER A 211 -7.65 14.11 -20.85
N ARG A 212 -7.14 12.88 -21.05
CA ARG A 212 -7.52 12.06 -22.20
C ARG A 212 -8.99 11.66 -22.16
N SER A 213 -9.50 11.21 -21.01
CA SER A 213 -10.93 10.91 -20.84
C SER A 213 -11.81 12.13 -21.12
N GLU A 214 -11.43 13.29 -20.60
CA GLU A 214 -12.16 14.55 -20.82
C GLU A 214 -12.15 14.95 -22.32
N THR A 215 -11.04 14.73 -23.01
CA THR A 215 -10.94 15.00 -24.46
C THR A 215 -11.79 14.03 -25.28
N GLU A 216 -11.77 12.74 -24.95
CA GLU A 216 -12.58 11.71 -25.60
C GLU A 216 -14.09 11.97 -25.40
N ASP A 217 -14.49 12.43 -24.20
CA ASP A 217 -15.86 12.87 -23.93
C ASP A 217 -16.25 14.12 -24.75
N GLN A 218 -15.36 15.10 -24.85
CA GLN A 218 -15.59 16.30 -25.65
C GLN A 218 -15.74 15.96 -27.14
N GLU A 219 -14.86 15.14 -27.69
CA GLU A 219 -14.94 14.67 -29.09
C GLU A 219 -16.21 13.86 -29.36
N ARG A 220 -16.73 13.12 -28.36
CA ARG A 220 -18.02 12.44 -28.46
C ARG A 220 -19.17 13.45 -28.56
N ILE A 221 -19.17 14.47 -27.69
CA ILE A 221 -20.19 15.52 -27.69
C ILE A 221 -20.15 16.31 -29.00
N ASP A 222 -18.97 16.70 -29.48
CA ASP A 222 -18.81 17.45 -30.73
C ASP A 222 -19.36 16.66 -31.92
N ARG A 223 -19.09 15.33 -31.99
CA ARG A 223 -19.68 14.45 -33.01
C ARG A 223 -21.20 14.38 -32.91
N LEU A 224 -21.75 14.21 -31.70
CA LEU A 224 -23.21 14.18 -31.48
C LEU A 224 -23.88 15.48 -31.95
N ILE A 225 -23.29 16.63 -31.65
CA ILE A 225 -23.78 17.95 -32.08
C ILE A 225 -23.69 18.07 -33.60
N HIS A 226 -22.56 17.71 -34.19
CA HIS A 226 -22.31 17.88 -35.61
C HIS A 226 -23.23 17.00 -36.47
N ASP A 227 -23.34 15.71 -36.15
CA ASP A 227 -24.04 14.75 -37.00
C ASP A 227 -25.56 14.85 -36.91
N ASN A 228 -26.09 15.25 -35.75
CA ASN A 228 -27.53 15.31 -35.53
C ASN A 228 -28.08 16.74 -35.60
N VAL A 229 -27.47 17.68 -34.85
CA VAL A 229 -28.02 19.03 -34.68
C VAL A 229 -27.67 19.92 -35.86
N MET A 230 -26.40 19.94 -36.31
CA MET A 230 -26.00 20.82 -37.41
C MET A 230 -26.60 20.38 -38.73
N ALA A 231 -26.70 19.08 -38.97
CA ALA A 231 -27.39 18.55 -40.16
C ALA A 231 -28.84 19.05 -40.26
N ALA A 232 -29.58 19.05 -39.14
CA ALA A 232 -30.96 19.54 -39.09
C ALA A 232 -31.04 21.07 -39.27
N LEU A 233 -30.16 21.85 -38.62
CA LEU A 233 -30.15 23.31 -38.73
C LEU A 233 -29.73 23.81 -40.12
N LEU A 234 -28.73 23.18 -40.74
CA LEU A 234 -28.29 23.50 -42.11
C LEU A 234 -29.37 23.20 -43.15
N ASP A 235 -30.08 22.07 -42.99
CA ASP A 235 -31.20 21.73 -43.87
C ASP A 235 -32.39 22.69 -43.66
N ALA A 236 -32.64 23.10 -42.42
CA ALA A 236 -33.66 24.11 -42.11
C ALA A 236 -33.29 25.50 -42.67
N SER A 237 -32.04 25.94 -42.55
CA SER A 237 -31.60 27.27 -42.99
C SER A 237 -31.67 27.47 -44.50
N ARG A 238 -31.62 26.38 -45.28
CA ARG A 238 -31.71 26.39 -46.74
C ARG A 238 -33.13 26.44 -47.28
N ASN A 239 -34.14 26.23 -46.42
CA ASN A 239 -35.54 26.22 -46.79
C ASN A 239 -36.25 27.47 -46.27
N HIS A 240 -36.97 28.18 -47.14
CA HIS A 240 -37.79 29.34 -46.77
C HIS A 240 -39.28 28.99 -46.91
N GLY A 241 -40.06 29.14 -45.83
CA GLY A 241 -41.48 28.81 -45.78
C GLY A 241 -41.79 27.53 -44.98
N VAL A 242 -42.69 26.69 -45.49
CA VAL A 242 -43.08 25.44 -44.81
C VAL A 242 -41.94 24.43 -44.87
N LEU A 243 -41.45 23.97 -43.71
CA LEU A 243 -40.34 23.02 -43.64
C LEU A 243 -40.69 21.68 -44.31
N PRO A 244 -39.79 21.14 -45.17
CA PRO A 244 -39.95 19.81 -45.75
C PRO A 244 -40.08 18.72 -44.69
N ARG A 245 -40.80 17.63 -45.03
CA ARG A 245 -40.96 16.46 -44.15
C ARG A 245 -39.61 15.90 -43.67
N ARG A 246 -38.62 15.84 -44.56
CA ARG A 246 -37.25 15.39 -44.26
C ARG A 246 -36.57 16.21 -43.16
N THR A 247 -36.69 17.53 -43.21
CA THR A 247 -36.09 18.43 -42.21
C THR A 247 -36.75 18.26 -40.84
N ARG A 248 -38.08 18.06 -40.81
CA ARG A 248 -38.81 17.74 -39.57
C ARG A 248 -38.39 16.38 -38.98
N GLU A 249 -38.18 15.38 -39.81
CA GLU A 249 -37.69 14.06 -39.38
C GLU A 249 -36.25 14.11 -38.85
N LEU A 250 -35.37 14.93 -39.46
CA LEU A 250 -34.01 15.18 -38.94
C LEU A 250 -34.04 15.91 -37.59
N ALA A 251 -34.88 16.95 -37.46
CA ALA A 251 -35.03 17.69 -36.23
C ALA A 251 -35.60 16.83 -35.08
N ALA A 252 -36.59 15.98 -35.38
CA ALA A 252 -37.13 15.01 -34.41
C ALA A 252 -36.05 14.03 -33.94
N ARG A 253 -35.27 13.46 -34.87
CA ARG A 253 -34.16 12.57 -34.53
C ARG A 253 -33.11 13.25 -33.64
N ALA A 254 -32.74 14.50 -33.97
CA ALA A 254 -31.80 15.27 -33.16
C ALA A 254 -32.34 15.55 -31.75
N GLN A 255 -33.64 15.86 -31.62
CA GLN A 255 -34.28 16.03 -30.31
C GLN A 255 -34.31 14.75 -29.51
N ASP A 256 -34.60 13.60 -30.12
CA ASP A 256 -34.61 12.30 -29.44
C ASP A 256 -33.22 11.94 -28.90
N VAL A 257 -32.18 12.09 -29.72
CA VAL A 257 -30.78 11.84 -29.29
C VAL A 257 -30.37 12.78 -28.15
N LEU A 258 -30.68 14.07 -28.26
CA LEU A 258 -30.37 15.04 -27.20
C LEU A 258 -31.17 14.79 -25.92
N ALA A 259 -32.44 14.37 -26.03
CA ALA A 259 -33.27 14.03 -24.89
C ALA A 259 -32.72 12.81 -24.16
N GLU A 260 -32.32 11.79 -24.90
CA GLU A 260 -31.65 10.60 -24.38
C GLU A 260 -30.35 10.96 -23.64
N GLU A 261 -29.46 11.74 -24.25
CA GLU A 261 -28.22 12.19 -23.59
C GLU A 261 -28.49 13.08 -22.36
N SER A 262 -29.47 13.98 -22.43
CA SER A 262 -29.85 14.82 -21.28
C SER A 262 -30.42 14.00 -20.12
N SER A 263 -31.14 12.92 -20.45
CA SER A 263 -31.75 12.02 -19.48
C SER A 263 -30.70 11.12 -18.82
N ARG A 264 -29.66 10.71 -19.56
CA ARG A 264 -28.46 10.05 -19.00
C ARG A 264 -27.69 11.00 -18.10
N ALA A 265 -27.48 12.25 -18.51
CA ALA A 265 -26.75 13.26 -17.72
C ALA A 265 -27.50 13.70 -16.45
N SER A 266 -28.84 13.74 -16.48
CA SER A 266 -29.68 14.17 -15.35
C SER A 266 -30.13 13.03 -14.43
N GLY A 267 -29.83 11.77 -14.77
CA GLY A 267 -30.21 10.60 -13.98
C GLY A 267 -31.71 10.30 -13.89
N ALA A 268 -32.54 10.96 -14.71
CA ALA A 268 -34.01 10.86 -14.68
C ALA A 268 -34.57 9.71 -15.54
N HIS A 269 -33.76 9.10 -16.40
CA HIS A 269 -34.16 7.89 -17.13
C HIS A 269 -34.20 6.71 -16.17
N THR A 270 -35.27 5.91 -16.23
CA THR A 270 -35.38 4.65 -15.48
C THR A 270 -35.43 3.48 -16.44
N VAL A 271 -34.72 2.43 -16.10
CA VAL A 271 -34.59 1.18 -16.87
C VAL A 271 -35.27 0.09 -16.06
N MET A 272 -35.93 -0.85 -16.74
CA MET A 272 -36.52 -1.97 -16.03
C MET A 272 -35.43 -2.94 -15.56
N VAL A 273 -35.59 -3.54 -14.38
CA VAL A 273 -34.59 -4.48 -13.87
C VAL A 273 -34.36 -5.69 -14.81
N HIS A 274 -35.35 -6.08 -15.61
CA HIS A 274 -35.16 -7.11 -16.64
C HIS A 274 -34.31 -6.64 -17.83
N ASP A 275 -34.42 -5.38 -18.25
CA ASP A 275 -33.58 -4.81 -19.32
C ASP A 275 -32.13 -4.69 -18.85
N LEU A 276 -31.91 -4.33 -17.57
CA LEU A 276 -30.59 -4.40 -16.93
C LEU A 276 -29.99 -5.82 -17.00
N MET A 277 -30.82 -6.86 -16.89
CA MET A 277 -30.35 -8.24 -17.02
C MET A 277 -29.95 -8.60 -18.44
N ASP A 278 -30.71 -8.16 -19.42
CA ASP A 278 -30.39 -8.38 -20.82
C ASP A 278 -29.10 -7.63 -21.18
N GLU A 279 -28.95 -6.37 -20.75
CA GLU A 279 -27.73 -5.57 -20.92
C GLU A 279 -26.52 -6.21 -20.23
N LEU A 280 -26.69 -6.73 -19.02
CA LEU A 280 -25.62 -7.43 -18.30
C LEU A 280 -25.20 -8.71 -19.02
N MET A 281 -26.16 -9.50 -19.50
CA MET A 281 -25.88 -10.73 -20.25
C MET A 281 -25.17 -10.43 -21.56
N GLU A 282 -25.53 -9.35 -22.25
CA GLU A 282 -24.85 -8.88 -23.45
C GLU A 282 -23.42 -8.40 -23.14
N ALA A 283 -23.24 -7.58 -22.11
CA ALA A 283 -21.93 -7.09 -21.68
C ALA A 283 -20.99 -8.24 -21.26
N LEU A 284 -21.53 -9.30 -20.67
CA LEU A 284 -20.77 -10.49 -20.26
C LEU A 284 -20.52 -11.49 -21.40
N SER A 285 -21.07 -11.25 -22.60
CA SER A 285 -20.92 -12.14 -23.76
C SER A 285 -19.47 -12.50 -24.14
N PRO A 286 -18.45 -11.61 -24.00
CA PRO A 286 -17.06 -11.97 -24.29
C PRO A 286 -16.50 -13.06 -23.36
N TRP A 287 -17.12 -13.28 -22.19
CA TRP A 287 -16.70 -14.28 -21.20
C TRP A 287 -17.73 -15.40 -21.01
N ARG A 288 -18.70 -15.55 -21.91
CA ARG A 288 -19.83 -16.50 -21.77
C ARG A 288 -19.39 -17.93 -21.42
N ASP A 289 -18.25 -18.39 -21.96
CA ASP A 289 -17.78 -19.77 -21.74
C ASP A 289 -17.24 -19.98 -20.32
N ARG A 290 -16.81 -18.89 -19.67
CA ARG A 290 -16.20 -18.86 -18.32
C ARG A 290 -17.13 -18.34 -17.24
N VAL A 291 -18.23 -17.68 -17.60
CA VAL A 291 -19.21 -17.16 -16.64
C VAL A 291 -20.31 -18.20 -16.40
N ARG A 292 -20.71 -18.35 -15.15
CA ARG A 292 -21.96 -19.03 -14.77
C ARG A 292 -22.83 -18.02 -14.05
N PHE A 293 -23.87 -17.56 -14.75
CA PHE A 293 -24.83 -16.61 -14.22
C PHE A 293 -25.96 -17.36 -13.51
N THR A 294 -26.21 -17.03 -12.25
CA THR A 294 -27.29 -17.59 -11.43
C THR A 294 -28.21 -16.46 -10.99
N ASN A 295 -29.47 -16.50 -11.43
CA ASN A 295 -30.46 -15.54 -10.95
C ASN A 295 -31.20 -16.16 -9.77
N LEU A 296 -30.88 -15.73 -8.55
CA LEU A 296 -31.55 -16.15 -7.32
C LEU A 296 -32.76 -15.24 -7.13
N ARG A 297 -33.83 -15.55 -7.86
CA ARG A 297 -35.08 -14.77 -7.83
C ARG A 297 -35.83 -14.99 -6.53
N ALA A 298 -35.75 -14.06 -5.58
CA ALA A 298 -36.92 -13.75 -4.78
C ALA A 298 -37.85 -12.85 -5.63
N PRO A 299 -39.18 -13.03 -5.58
CA PRO A 299 -40.09 -12.13 -6.27
C PRO A 299 -39.96 -10.73 -5.66
N MET A 300 -39.26 -9.82 -6.36
CA MET A 300 -39.14 -8.41 -5.96
C MET A 300 -40.51 -7.73 -5.85
N ARG A 301 -41.52 -8.24 -6.58
CA ARG A 301 -42.95 -7.96 -6.36
C ARG A 301 -43.80 -9.19 -6.70
N PRO A 302 -45.00 -9.35 -6.09
CA PRO A 302 -45.97 -10.37 -6.46
C PRO A 302 -46.34 -10.36 -7.96
N VAL A 303 -46.73 -11.51 -8.50
CA VAL A 303 -47.22 -11.63 -9.87
C VAL A 303 -48.50 -10.78 -10.03
N GLY A 304 -48.45 -9.75 -10.87
CA GLY A 304 -49.57 -8.83 -11.13
C GLY A 304 -49.34 -7.38 -10.68
N GLU A 305 -48.25 -7.09 -9.99
CA GLU A 305 -47.85 -5.72 -9.59
C GLU A 305 -46.95 -5.02 -10.63
N PRO A 306 -46.86 -3.67 -10.60
CA PRO A 306 -46.04 -2.90 -11.53
C PRO A 306 -44.57 -3.34 -11.48
N ARG A 307 -43.96 -3.53 -12.65
CA ARG A 307 -42.56 -3.96 -12.77
C ARG A 307 -41.61 -2.95 -12.09
N VAL A 308 -40.49 -3.45 -11.58
CA VAL A 308 -39.51 -2.65 -10.82
C VAL A 308 -38.55 -1.90 -11.74
N PHE A 309 -38.38 -0.62 -11.48
CA PHE A 309 -37.51 0.29 -12.24
C PHE A 309 -36.28 0.69 -11.42
N VAL A 310 -35.14 0.77 -12.07
CA VAL A 310 -33.87 1.33 -11.54
C VAL A 310 -33.51 2.58 -12.34
N PRO A 311 -32.92 3.62 -11.73
CA PRO A 311 -32.36 4.72 -12.51
C PRO A 311 -31.31 4.21 -13.50
N ALA A 312 -31.28 4.76 -14.72
CA ALA A 312 -30.42 4.29 -15.80
C ALA A 312 -28.93 4.43 -15.47
N TYR A 313 -28.55 5.49 -14.76
CA TYR A 313 -27.18 5.67 -14.30
C TYR A 313 -26.77 4.59 -13.28
N VAL A 314 -27.70 4.12 -12.44
CA VAL A 314 -27.50 2.98 -11.52
C VAL A 314 -27.36 1.69 -12.31
N ALA A 315 -28.25 1.44 -13.28
CA ALA A 315 -28.19 0.28 -14.15
C ALA A 315 -26.83 0.20 -14.87
N HIS A 316 -26.39 1.30 -15.49
CA HIS A 316 -25.10 1.38 -16.16
C HIS A 316 -23.91 1.17 -15.21
N GLY A 317 -23.92 1.82 -14.04
CA GLY A 317 -22.86 1.67 -13.04
C GLY A 317 -22.75 0.24 -12.51
N LEU A 318 -23.89 -0.44 -12.27
CA LEU A 318 -23.92 -1.85 -11.88
C LEU A 318 -23.40 -2.76 -13.00
N THR A 319 -23.82 -2.55 -14.25
CA THR A 319 -23.33 -3.30 -15.42
C THR A 319 -21.83 -3.17 -15.58
N GLN A 320 -21.29 -1.95 -15.48
CA GLN A 320 -19.84 -1.71 -15.54
C GLN A 320 -19.09 -2.39 -14.39
N ALA A 321 -19.58 -2.26 -13.17
CA ALA A 321 -18.94 -2.83 -11.97
C ALA A 321 -18.88 -4.37 -12.04
N VAL A 322 -19.97 -5.02 -12.44
CA VAL A 322 -20.01 -6.49 -12.62
C VAL A 322 -19.09 -6.92 -13.76
N THR A 323 -19.15 -6.22 -14.90
CA THR A 323 -18.32 -6.51 -16.08
C THR A 323 -16.84 -6.43 -15.75
N GLU A 324 -16.41 -5.40 -15.03
CA GLU A 324 -15.02 -5.23 -14.61
C GLU A 324 -14.61 -6.29 -13.58
N ALA A 325 -15.48 -6.64 -12.62
CA ALA A 325 -15.20 -7.73 -11.68
C ALA A 325 -15.01 -9.08 -12.40
N VAL A 326 -15.86 -9.40 -13.38
CA VAL A 326 -15.74 -10.61 -14.20
C VAL A 326 -14.47 -10.60 -15.04
N SER A 327 -14.18 -9.48 -15.70
CA SER A 327 -12.95 -9.27 -16.48
C SER A 327 -11.70 -9.50 -15.62
N ASN A 328 -11.70 -9.00 -14.39
CA ASN A 328 -10.60 -9.18 -13.45
C ASN A 328 -10.42 -10.63 -13.01
N SER A 329 -11.51 -11.34 -12.69
CA SER A 329 -11.42 -12.78 -12.47
C SER A 329 -10.85 -13.47 -13.72
N ALA A 330 -11.38 -13.19 -14.91
CA ALA A 330 -10.95 -13.84 -16.14
C ALA A 330 -9.45 -13.66 -16.43
N ARG A 331 -8.90 -12.46 -16.17
CA ARG A 331 -7.49 -12.12 -16.38
C ARG A 331 -6.56 -12.62 -15.28
N HIS A 332 -7.01 -12.64 -14.02
CA HIS A 332 -6.10 -12.75 -12.87
C HIS A 332 -6.34 -13.96 -11.96
N SER A 333 -7.57 -14.47 -11.86
CA SER A 333 -7.88 -15.54 -10.90
C SER A 333 -7.20 -16.86 -11.27
N GLY A 334 -7.05 -17.14 -12.57
CA GLY A 334 -6.64 -18.47 -13.04
C GLY A 334 -7.73 -19.54 -12.85
N SER A 335 -8.93 -19.17 -12.39
CA SER A 335 -10.09 -20.05 -12.33
C SER A 335 -10.64 -20.29 -13.74
N ALA A 336 -11.11 -21.51 -14.01
CA ALA A 336 -11.82 -21.83 -15.23
C ALA A 336 -13.19 -21.14 -15.29
N ILE A 337 -13.85 -21.00 -14.13
CA ILE A 337 -15.22 -20.50 -14.00
C ILE A 337 -15.29 -19.34 -13.01
N THR A 338 -16.05 -18.31 -13.36
CA THR A 338 -16.50 -17.21 -12.48
C THR A 338 -18.01 -17.33 -12.31
N THR A 339 -18.48 -17.40 -11.07
CA THR A 339 -19.91 -17.40 -10.76
C THR A 339 -20.37 -15.96 -10.55
N VAL A 340 -21.46 -15.58 -11.20
CA VAL A 340 -22.14 -14.30 -10.99
C VAL A 340 -23.54 -14.63 -10.51
N ALA A 341 -23.88 -14.21 -9.29
CA ALA A 341 -25.21 -14.33 -8.75
C ALA A 341 -25.86 -12.94 -8.64
N MET A 342 -27.14 -12.85 -8.97
CA MET A 342 -27.96 -11.68 -8.69
C MET A 342 -29.10 -12.08 -7.76
N GLU A 343 -29.31 -11.27 -6.73
CA GLU A 343 -30.41 -11.33 -5.79
C GLU A 343 -31.11 -9.97 -5.76
N GLY A 344 -32.41 -9.97 -5.50
CA GLY A 344 -33.13 -8.75 -5.21
C GLY A 344 -34.37 -9.01 -4.35
N GLU A 345 -34.59 -8.17 -3.35
CA GLU A 345 -35.74 -8.25 -2.44
C GLU A 345 -36.28 -6.85 -2.11
N ILE A 346 -37.47 -6.82 -1.53
CA ILE A 346 -38.13 -5.59 -1.07
C ILE A 346 -37.41 -5.09 0.19
N CYS A 347 -37.20 -3.78 0.28
CA CYS A 347 -36.71 -3.10 1.48
C CYS A 347 -37.57 -1.85 1.77
N GLU A 348 -37.36 -1.22 2.92
CA GLU A 348 -38.06 0.04 3.22
C GLU A 348 -37.67 1.13 2.21
N ALA A 349 -38.68 1.85 1.71
CA ALA A 349 -38.45 2.93 0.77
C ALA A 349 -37.66 4.07 1.45
N SER A 350 -36.67 4.61 0.75
CA SER A 350 -35.82 5.71 1.22
C SER A 350 -35.82 6.88 0.24
N PRO A 351 -35.33 8.07 0.62
CA PRO A 351 -35.23 9.20 -0.31
C PRO A 351 -34.41 8.91 -1.58
N ILE A 352 -33.46 7.96 -1.52
CA ILE A 352 -32.64 7.51 -2.66
C ILE A 352 -33.21 6.26 -3.33
N ASN A 353 -34.17 5.58 -2.69
CA ASN A 353 -34.82 4.36 -3.17
C ASN A 353 -36.34 4.39 -2.93
N PRO A 354 -37.09 5.22 -3.67
CA PRO A 354 -38.52 5.37 -3.47
C PRO A 354 -39.33 4.11 -3.80
N GLU A 355 -38.76 3.20 -4.61
CA GLU A 355 -39.40 1.95 -5.04
C GLU A 355 -39.29 0.81 -3.99
N GLY A 356 -38.43 0.96 -2.99
CA GLY A 356 -38.33 0.04 -1.84
C GLY A 356 -37.82 -1.35 -2.20
N PHE A 357 -36.71 -1.47 -2.94
CA PHE A 357 -36.06 -2.75 -3.22
C PHE A 357 -34.54 -2.63 -3.24
N TYR A 358 -33.84 -3.75 -3.06
CA TYR A 358 -32.39 -3.80 -3.21
C TYR A 358 -31.98 -4.80 -4.27
N LEU A 359 -30.81 -4.57 -4.86
CA LEU A 359 -30.11 -5.46 -5.76
C LEU A 359 -28.76 -5.83 -5.16
N ARG A 360 -28.45 -7.12 -5.13
CA ARG A 360 -27.15 -7.64 -4.74
C ARG A 360 -26.57 -8.45 -5.89
N PHE A 361 -25.34 -8.12 -6.27
CA PHE A 361 -24.54 -8.93 -7.20
C PHE A 361 -23.38 -9.54 -6.45
N THR A 362 -23.25 -10.87 -6.50
CA THR A 362 -22.13 -11.61 -5.94
C THR A 362 -21.32 -12.23 -7.08
N ILE A 363 -20.08 -11.77 -7.25
CA ILE A 363 -19.13 -12.29 -8.22
C ILE A 363 -18.09 -13.11 -7.45
N SER A 364 -17.96 -14.40 -7.75
CA SER A 364 -17.06 -15.30 -7.04
C SER A 364 -16.25 -16.20 -7.99
N ASP A 365 -14.97 -16.32 -7.70
CA ASP A 365 -14.06 -17.28 -8.33
C ASP A 365 -13.32 -18.13 -7.29
N ASN A 366 -12.98 -19.36 -7.67
CA ASN A 366 -12.16 -20.27 -6.87
C ASN A 366 -10.68 -20.25 -7.30
N GLY A 367 -10.21 -19.10 -7.78
CA GLY A 367 -8.87 -18.95 -8.31
C GLY A 367 -7.80 -18.81 -7.23
N ARG A 368 -6.64 -18.30 -7.65
CA ARG A 368 -5.47 -18.11 -6.79
C ARG A 368 -5.70 -17.17 -5.59
N GLY A 369 -6.72 -16.31 -5.66
CA GLY A 369 -6.96 -15.23 -4.69
C GLY A 369 -5.76 -14.28 -4.53
N PHE A 370 -5.91 -13.25 -3.72
CA PHE A 370 -4.81 -12.33 -3.40
C PHE A 370 -4.97 -11.78 -1.99
N ASN A 371 -3.85 -11.38 -1.39
CA ASN A 371 -3.92 -10.64 -0.14
C ASN A 371 -4.17 -9.16 -0.46
N TYR A 372 -5.33 -8.68 -0.05
CA TYR A 372 -5.76 -7.29 -0.22
C TYR A 372 -4.71 -6.27 0.24
N HIS A 373 -4.01 -6.54 1.35
CA HIS A 373 -3.03 -5.62 1.92
C HIS A 373 -1.69 -5.58 1.17
N ASP A 374 -1.42 -6.58 0.32
CA ASP A 374 -0.15 -6.73 -0.39
C ASP A 374 -0.20 -6.20 -1.83
N VAL A 375 -1.39 -5.81 -2.33
CA VAL A 375 -1.53 -5.22 -3.68
C VAL A 375 -1.06 -3.77 -3.65
N PRO A 376 -0.01 -3.40 -4.41
CA PRO A 376 0.51 -2.03 -4.41
C PRO A 376 -0.55 -1.04 -4.89
N ASN A 377 -0.63 0.14 -4.26
CA ASN A 377 -1.62 1.17 -4.59
C ASN A 377 -1.70 1.54 -6.10
N ARG A 378 -0.64 1.28 -6.87
CA ARG A 378 -0.60 1.52 -8.32
C ARG A 378 -1.29 0.47 -9.19
N ARG A 379 -1.53 -0.74 -8.68
CA ARG A 379 -2.32 -1.78 -9.36
C ARG A 379 -3.78 -1.78 -8.90
N LEU A 380 -4.17 -0.80 -8.08
CA LEU A 380 -5.53 -0.59 -7.58
C LEU A 380 -6.47 0.10 -8.58
N GLY A 381 -6.12 0.18 -9.87
CA GLY A 381 -7.04 0.73 -10.89
C GLY A 381 -8.43 0.11 -10.81
N VAL A 382 -8.50 -1.18 -10.46
CA VAL A 382 -9.75 -1.92 -10.19
C VAL A 382 -10.44 -1.50 -8.89
N ARG A 383 -9.70 -1.29 -7.79
CA ARG A 383 -10.27 -0.92 -6.48
C ARG A 383 -10.88 0.47 -6.51
N VAL A 384 -10.13 1.41 -7.06
CA VAL A 384 -10.54 2.82 -7.17
C VAL A 384 -11.70 2.91 -8.15
N SER A 385 -11.60 2.28 -9.32
CA SER A 385 -12.66 2.35 -10.33
C SER A 385 -13.96 1.66 -9.92
N ILE A 386 -13.95 0.42 -9.40
CA ILE A 386 -15.20 -0.27 -9.02
C ILE A 386 -15.82 0.37 -7.77
N MET A 387 -15.03 0.66 -6.72
CA MET A 387 -15.60 1.21 -5.48
C MET A 387 -16.07 2.65 -5.66
N GLU A 388 -15.33 3.51 -6.38
CA GLU A 388 -15.76 4.88 -6.65
C GLU A 388 -16.96 4.93 -7.60
N ASN A 389 -17.02 4.03 -8.61
CA ASN A 389 -18.16 3.96 -9.52
C ASN A 389 -19.43 3.43 -8.83
N VAL A 390 -19.29 2.50 -7.88
CA VAL A 390 -20.46 1.98 -7.14
C VAL A 390 -20.89 2.96 -6.04
N ASP A 391 -19.97 3.66 -5.37
CA ASP A 391 -20.33 4.70 -4.40
C ASP A 391 -20.97 5.93 -5.08
N SER A 392 -20.54 6.28 -6.30
CA SER A 392 -21.12 7.40 -7.06
C SER A 392 -22.59 7.17 -7.45
N ILE A 393 -23.01 5.91 -7.61
CA ILE A 393 -24.41 5.53 -7.84
C ILE A 393 -25.18 5.25 -6.53
N GLY A 394 -24.57 5.45 -5.36
CA GLY A 394 -25.19 5.22 -4.06
C GLY A 394 -25.21 3.74 -3.61
N GLY A 395 -24.35 2.90 -4.17
CA GLY A 395 -24.16 1.51 -3.76
C GLY A 395 -22.96 1.31 -2.82
N VAL A 396 -22.72 0.07 -2.42
CA VAL A 396 -21.58 -0.36 -1.59
C VAL A 396 -20.93 -1.62 -2.16
N VAL A 397 -19.62 -1.73 -2.01
CA VAL A 397 -18.83 -2.88 -2.46
C VAL A 397 -18.10 -3.51 -1.29
N HIS A 398 -18.24 -4.83 -1.14
CA HIS A 398 -17.43 -5.64 -0.24
C HIS A 398 -16.57 -6.60 -1.05
N LEU A 399 -15.29 -6.68 -0.69
CA LEU A 399 -14.32 -7.55 -1.35
C LEU A 399 -13.71 -8.48 -0.30
N ASP A 400 -13.85 -9.78 -0.53
CA ASP A 400 -13.21 -10.84 0.26
C ASP A 400 -12.27 -11.63 -0.66
N SER A 401 -10.97 -11.61 -0.35
CA SER A 401 -9.97 -12.39 -1.07
C SER A 401 -8.81 -12.74 -0.15
N ALA A 402 -8.32 -13.97 -0.30
CA ALA A 402 -7.10 -14.41 0.35
C ALA A 402 -6.33 -15.36 -0.58
N PRO A 403 -4.98 -15.38 -0.53
CA PRO A 403 -4.20 -16.32 -1.32
C PRO A 403 -4.66 -17.77 -1.10
N GLY A 404 -4.97 -18.46 -2.20
CA GLY A 404 -5.46 -19.84 -2.23
C GLY A 404 -6.96 -20.04 -1.92
N ARG A 405 -7.72 -18.97 -1.60
CA ARG A 405 -9.16 -19.05 -1.28
C ARG A 405 -10.08 -18.49 -2.37
N GLY A 406 -9.52 -17.99 -3.48
CA GLY A 406 -10.28 -17.31 -4.51
C GLY A 406 -10.62 -15.85 -4.17
N THR A 407 -11.58 -15.30 -4.90
CA THR A 407 -12.04 -13.91 -4.74
C THR A 407 -13.56 -13.87 -4.74
N ARG A 408 -14.15 -13.06 -3.86
CA ARG A 408 -15.56 -12.74 -3.82
C ARG A 408 -15.75 -11.23 -3.77
N VAL A 409 -16.58 -10.71 -4.68
CA VAL A 409 -17.01 -9.32 -4.74
C VAL A 409 -18.51 -9.28 -4.56
N ASP A 410 -18.97 -8.58 -3.52
CA ASP A 410 -20.39 -8.33 -3.28
C ASP A 410 -20.69 -6.85 -3.55
N LEU A 411 -21.54 -6.59 -4.52
CA LEU A 411 -22.05 -5.26 -4.87
C LEU A 411 -23.48 -5.16 -4.35
N VAL A 412 -23.82 -4.11 -3.61
CA VAL A 412 -25.18 -3.89 -3.11
C VAL A 412 -25.62 -2.48 -3.47
N TRP A 413 -26.83 -2.36 -4.01
CA TRP A 413 -27.50 -1.09 -4.21
C TRP A 413 -28.96 -1.17 -3.74
N PRO A 414 -29.48 -0.16 -3.05
CA PRO A 414 -28.78 1.01 -2.53
C PRO A 414 -28.02 0.68 -1.23
N LYS A 415 -27.04 1.52 -0.86
CA LYS A 415 -26.13 1.25 0.28
C LYS A 415 -26.79 1.32 1.66
N ASP A 416 -27.93 2.00 1.75
CA ASP A 416 -28.73 2.16 2.97
C ASP A 416 -29.35 0.85 3.47
N VAL A 417 -29.41 -0.17 2.62
CA VAL A 417 -29.91 -1.51 2.98
C VAL A 417 -28.91 -2.31 3.83
N VAL A 418 -27.64 -1.90 3.84
CA VAL A 418 -26.55 -2.57 4.58
C VAL A 418 -26.05 -1.72 5.75
N ALA A 419 -26.62 -0.53 5.97
CA ALA A 419 -26.17 0.47 6.93
C ALA A 419 -26.60 0.19 8.38
#